data_AF-A0A8B5WMC2-F1
#
_entry.id   AF-A0A8B5WMC2-F1
#
_cell.length_a   1.000
_cell.length_b   1.000
_cell.length_c   1.000
_cell.angle_alpha   90.00
_cell.angle_beta   90.00
_cell.angle_gamma   90.00
#
_symmetry.space_group_name_H-M   'P 1'
#
loop_
_entity.id
_entity.type
_entity.pdbx_description
1 polymer ?
#
loop_
_entity_poly.entity_id
_entity_poly.type
_entity_poly.pdbx_seq_one_letter_code
_entity_poly.pdbx_strand_id
1 'polypeptide(L)'
;MTQNEVLDFWFRTLQPVERSMLYLPYMHSESRLIHEQALDLYSAPGLEFNLDFERRHKAIIDRFGRYPHRNAILGRESSAEELEFLTQPGSSF
;
A
#
# COMPACT_ATOMS: atom_id res chain seq x y z
N MET A 1 6.37 -31.64 6.27
CA MET A 1 6.01 -30.23 6.02
C MET A 1 7.27 -29.42 6.14
N THR A 2 7.68 -28.77 5.06
CA THR A 2 8.78 -27.81 5.05
C THR A 2 8.36 -26.55 5.82
N GLN A 3 9.32 -25.77 6.30
CA GLN A 3 9.05 -24.55 7.07
C GLN A 3 8.20 -23.53 6.28
N ASN A 4 8.30 -23.53 4.95
CA ASN A 4 7.50 -22.67 4.07
C ASN A 4 6.04 -23.13 3.95
N GLU A 5 5.77 -24.43 3.98
CA GLU A 5 4.40 -24.97 3.91
C GLU A 5 3.61 -24.68 5.19
N VAL A 6 4.28 -24.65 6.35
CA VAL A 6 3.65 -24.32 7.63
C VAL A 6 3.29 -22.83 7.69
N LEU A 7 4.18 -21.95 7.21
CA LEU A 7 3.89 -20.50 7.14
C LEU A 7 2.73 -20.22 6.18
N ASP A 8 2.73 -20.81 4.98
CA ASP A 8 1.65 -20.66 4.01
C ASP A 8 0.31 -21.18 4.55
N PHE A 9 0.32 -22.28 5.31
CA PHE A 9 -0.88 -22.79 5.99
C PHE A 9 -1.45 -21.77 6.98
N TRP A 10 -0.64 -21.19 7.88
CA TRP A 10 -1.12 -20.23 8.87
C TRP A 10 -1.71 -18.98 8.21
N PHE A 11 -1.09 -18.43 7.17
CA PHE A 11 -1.62 -17.26 6.47
C PHE A 11 -2.96 -17.52 5.77
N ARG A 12 -3.19 -18.74 5.27
CA ARG A 12 -4.46 -19.13 4.65
C ARG A 12 -5.61 -19.33 5.64
N THR A 13 -5.31 -19.54 6.93
CA THR A 13 -6.34 -19.69 7.97
C THR A 13 -6.92 -18.36 8.48
N LEU A 14 -6.23 -17.25 8.22
CA LEU A 14 -6.69 -15.92 8.61
C LEU A 14 -7.89 -15.48 7.79
N GLN A 15 -8.83 -14.78 8.42
CA GLN A 15 -9.92 -14.12 7.74
C GLN A 15 -9.38 -12.99 6.83
N PRO A 16 -10.09 -12.61 5.75
CA PRO A 16 -9.62 -11.55 4.86
C PRO A 16 -9.25 -10.25 5.60
N VAL A 17 -10.07 -9.83 6.57
CA VAL A 17 -9.78 -8.62 7.36
C VAL A 17 -8.43 -8.70 8.11
N GLU A 18 -8.10 -9.86 8.68
CA GLU A 18 -6.85 -10.07 9.41
C GLU A 18 -5.65 -10.05 8.45
N ARG A 19 -5.80 -10.67 7.27
CA ARG A 19 -4.77 -10.59 6.21
C ARG A 19 -4.54 -9.16 5.76
N SER A 20 -5.61 -8.39 5.57
CA SER A 20 -5.51 -6.98 5.15
C SER A 20 -4.71 -6.13 6.15
N MET A 21 -4.90 -6.38 7.46
CA MET A 21 -4.15 -5.69 8.51
C MET A 21 -2.66 -6.05 8.49
N LEU A 22 -2.31 -7.30 8.20
CA LEU A 22 -0.93 -7.72 8.05
C LEU A 22 -0.24 -7.12 6.82
N TYR A 23 -1.00 -6.86 5.75
CA TYR A 23 -0.48 -6.28 4.51
C TYR A 23 -0.42 -4.75 4.54
N LEU A 24 -1.05 -4.10 5.53
CA LEU A 24 -1.11 -2.65 5.64
C LEU A 24 0.27 -1.95 5.65
N PRO A 25 1.33 -2.49 6.26
CA PRO A 25 2.67 -1.92 6.14
C PRO A 25 3.22 -1.87 4.71
N TYR A 26 2.82 -2.81 3.84
CA TYR A 26 3.21 -2.78 2.43
C TYR A 26 2.56 -1.59 1.71
N MET A 27 1.26 -1.39 1.92
CA MET A 27 0.49 -0.27 1.35
C MET A 27 1.01 1.10 1.82
N HIS A 28 1.58 1.19 3.02
CA HIS A 28 2.10 2.44 3.57
C HIS A 28 3.59 2.70 3.30
N SER A 29 4.26 1.82 2.57
CA SER A 29 5.66 1.96 2.18
C SER A 29 5.87 3.04 1.12
N GLU A 30 6.97 3.79 1.18
CA GLU A 30 7.39 4.70 0.10
C GLU A 30 8.35 3.97 -0.87
N SER A 31 7.95 2.79 -1.37
CA SER A 31 8.78 1.96 -2.27
C SER A 31 7.94 1.31 -3.37
N ARG A 32 8.28 1.59 -4.63
CA ARG A 32 7.61 1.02 -5.81
C ARG A 32 7.64 -0.52 -5.82
N LEU A 33 8.79 -1.11 -5.49
CA LEU A 33 8.96 -2.56 -5.43
C LEU A 33 8.04 -3.20 -4.38
N ILE A 34 7.86 -2.55 -3.24
CA ILE A 34 6.98 -3.06 -2.17
C ILE A 34 5.52 -2.99 -2.63
N HIS A 35 5.12 -1.95 -3.37
CA HIS A 35 3.78 -1.87 -3.96
C HIS A 35 3.52 -2.93 -5.04
N GLU A 36 4.54 -3.34 -5.80
CA GLU A 36 4.41 -4.48 -6.74
C GLU A 36 4.08 -5.77 -5.98
N GLN A 37 4.77 -6.03 -4.86
CA GLN A 37 4.49 -7.18 -4.00
C GLN A 37 3.12 -7.06 -3.31
N ALA A 38 2.73 -5.86 -2.91
CA ALA A 38 1.45 -5.60 -2.26
C ALA A 38 0.27 -5.91 -3.18
N LEU A 39 0.37 -5.58 -4.47
CA LEU A 39 -0.67 -5.91 -5.46
C LEU A 39 -0.95 -7.41 -5.50
N ASP A 40 0.10 -8.24 -5.46
CA ASP A 40 -0.06 -9.70 -5.44
C ASP A 40 -0.73 -10.16 -4.14
N LEU A 41 -0.31 -9.62 -2.98
CA LEU A 41 -0.89 -9.96 -1.68
C LEU A 41 -2.38 -9.58 -1.58
N TYR A 42 -2.74 -8.38 -2.02
CA TYR A 42 -4.13 -7.90 -2.00
C TYR A 42 -5.00 -8.49 -3.12
N SER A 43 -4.43 -9.19 -4.10
CA SER A 43 -5.20 -9.89 -5.14
C SER A 43 -5.96 -11.13 -4.65
N ALA A 44 -5.75 -11.54 -3.40
CA ALA A 44 -6.43 -12.69 -2.81
C ALA A 44 -7.95 -12.45 -2.66
N PRO A 45 -8.80 -13.50 -2.80
CA PRO A 45 -10.24 -13.37 -2.65
C PRO A 45 -10.67 -12.79 -1.29
N GLY A 46 -11.67 -11.92 -1.32
CA GLY A 46 -12.21 -11.22 -0.15
C GLY A 46 -11.44 -9.96 0.26
N LEU A 47 -10.43 -9.55 -0.53
CA LEU A 47 -9.65 -8.32 -0.35
C LEU A 47 -9.89 -7.28 -1.45
N GLU A 48 -10.92 -7.43 -2.27
CA GLU A 48 -11.16 -6.62 -3.48
C GLU A 48 -11.21 -5.12 -3.15
N PHE A 49 -11.86 -4.76 -2.04
CA PHE A 49 -11.89 -3.38 -1.54
C PHE A 49 -10.49 -2.86 -1.18
N ASN A 50 -9.68 -3.66 -0.48
CA ASN A 50 -8.31 -3.29 -0.12
C ASN A 50 -7.40 -3.21 -1.35
N LEU A 51 -7.60 -4.08 -2.34
CA LEU A 51 -6.88 -4.04 -3.61
C LEU A 51 -7.14 -2.73 -4.36
N ASP A 52 -8.37 -2.22 -4.36
CA ASP A 52 -8.67 -0.93 -4.96
C ASP A 52 -7.94 0.22 -4.25
N PHE A 53 -7.80 0.16 -2.93
CA PHE A 53 -6.99 1.12 -2.17
C PHE A 53 -5.51 0.97 -2.48
N GLU A 54 -5.00 -0.25 -2.58
CA GLU A 54 -3.60 -0.54 -2.90
C GLU A 54 -3.23 0.04 -4.28
N ARG A 55 -4.09 -0.14 -5.28
CA ARG A 55 -3.91 0.45 -6.62
C ARG A 55 -3.79 1.97 -6.59
N ARG A 56 -4.58 2.64 -5.73
CA ARG A 56 -4.51 4.10 -5.55
C ARG A 56 -3.22 4.53 -4.87
N HIS A 57 -2.80 3.82 -3.82
CA HIS A 57 -1.53 4.06 -3.14
C HIS A 57 -0.34 3.89 -4.09
N LYS A 58 -0.31 2.77 -4.83
CA LYS A 58 0.71 2.52 -5.84
C LYS A 58 0.76 3.63 -6.89
N ALA A 59 -0.38 4.14 -7.36
CA ALA A 59 -0.39 5.23 -8.34
C ALA A 59 0.29 6.50 -7.81
N ILE A 60 0.14 6.82 -6.52
CA ILE A 60 0.83 7.95 -5.88
C ILE A 60 2.34 7.69 -5.84
N ILE A 61 2.76 6.50 -5.41
CA ILE A 61 4.19 6.13 -5.33
C ILE A 61 4.81 6.02 -6.72
N ASP A 62 4.08 5.56 -7.73
CA ASP A 62 4.55 5.52 -9.11
C ASP A 62 4.80 6.94 -9.65
N ARG A 63 3.90 7.88 -9.36
CA ARG A 63 4.01 9.28 -9.79
C ARG A 63 5.10 10.05 -9.04
N PHE A 64 5.08 10.02 -7.71
CA PHE A 64 5.90 10.91 -6.88
C PHE A 64 7.09 10.21 -6.21
N GLY A 65 7.11 8.87 -6.16
CA GLY A 65 8.12 8.10 -5.45
C GLY A 65 8.01 8.15 -3.91
N ARG A 66 7.03 8.90 -3.39
CA ARG A 66 6.77 9.13 -1.96
C ARG A 66 5.31 9.58 -1.78
N TYR A 67 4.86 9.73 -0.53
CA TYR A 67 3.53 10.27 -0.23
C TYR A 67 3.61 11.78 0.05
N PRO A 68 3.11 12.66 -0.85
CA PRO A 68 3.25 14.10 -0.67
C PRO A 68 2.61 14.65 0.61
N HIS A 69 1.52 14.02 1.09
CA HIS A 69 0.86 14.42 2.34
C HIS A 69 1.75 14.26 3.57
N ARG A 70 2.82 13.45 3.48
CA ARG A 70 3.81 13.27 4.56
C ARG A 70 4.94 14.30 4.51
N ASN A 71 5.04 15.12 3.47
CA ASN A 71 6.18 16.01 3.29
C ASN A 71 6.34 16.98 4.48
N ALA A 72 5.25 17.63 4.91
CA ALA A 72 5.30 18.60 6.00
C ALA A 72 5.77 17.99 7.33
N ILE A 73 5.21 16.84 7.72
CA ILE A 73 5.58 16.18 8.99
C ILE A 73 6.99 15.59 8.97
N LEU A 74 7.51 15.26 7.77
CA LEU A 74 8.87 14.76 7.58
C LEU A 74 9.89 15.86 7.24
N GLY A 75 9.48 17.15 7.25
CA GLY A 75 10.36 18.27 6.95
C GLY A 75 10.87 18.34 5.50
N ARG A 76 10.12 17.77 4.55
CA ARG A 76 10.45 17.76 3.12
C ARG A 76 9.76 18.94 2.42
N GLU A 77 10.45 19.54 1.46
CA GLU A 77 9.84 20.51 0.55
C GLU A 77 9.00 19.79 -0.52
N SER A 78 7.78 20.29 -0.77
CA SER A 78 6.89 19.80 -1.82
C SER A 78 7.16 20.53 -3.14
N SER A 79 7.15 19.81 -4.26
CA SER A 79 7.17 20.40 -5.60
C SER A 79 5.84 21.11 -5.92
N ALA A 80 5.81 21.94 -6.96
CA ALA A 80 4.58 22.56 -7.43
C ALA A 80 3.51 21.53 -7.84
N GLU A 81 3.93 20.42 -8.47
CA GLU A 81 3.03 19.32 -8.85
C GLU A 81 2.47 18.58 -7.63
N GLU A 82 3.30 18.34 -6.61
CA GLU A 82 2.87 17.75 -5.34
C GLU A 82 1.86 18.66 -4.61
N LEU A 83 2.09 19.97 -4.61
CA LEU A 83 1.18 20.95 -4.01
C LEU A 83 -0.18 20.99 -4.73
N GLU A 84 -0.18 20.99 -6.07
CA GLU A 84 -1.42 20.91 -6.84
C GLU A 84 -2.17 19.60 -6.56
N PHE A 85 -1.45 18.46 -6.57
CA PHE A 85 -2.03 17.16 -6.26
C PHE A 85 -2.68 17.13 -4.88
N LEU A 86 -2.06 17.75 -3.86
CA LEU A 86 -2.60 17.81 -2.50
C LEU A 86 -3.96 18.52 -2.40
N THR A 87 -4.35 19.34 -3.39
CA THR A 87 -5.66 19.99 -3.43
C THR A 87 -6.78 19.08 -3.98
N GLN A 88 -6.44 17.95 -4.59
CA GLN A 88 -7.38 17.05 -5.25
C GLN A 88 -7.91 15.98 -4.28
N PRO A 89 -9.13 15.43 -4.51
CA PRO A 89 -9.61 14.28 -3.76
C PRO A 89 -8.69 13.05 -3.90
N GLY A 90 -8.54 12.27 -2.83
CA GLY A 90 -7.68 11.07 -2.83
C GLY A 90 -6.18 11.36 -2.80
N SER A 91 -5.79 12.59 -2.47
CA SER A 91 -4.39 13.00 -2.29
C SER A 91 -3.77 12.57 -0.95
N SER A 92 -4.62 12.07 -0.04
CA SER A 92 -4.26 11.54 1.26
C SER A 92 -5.12 10.31 1.59
N PHE A 93 -4.53 9.34 2.28
CA PHE A 93 -5.17 8.14 2.82
C PHE A 93 -4.76 7.99 4.29
#